data_AF-A0A3D0N9D2-F1
#
_entry.id   AF-A0A3D0N9D2-F1
#
_cell.length_a   1.000
_cell.length_b   1.000
_cell.length_c   1.000
_cell.angle_alpha   90.00
_cell.angle_beta   90.00
_cell.angle_gamma   90.00
#
_symmetry.space_group_name_H-M   'P 1'
#
loop_
_entity.id
_entity.type
_entity.pdbx_description
1 polymer ?
#
loop_
_entity_poly.entity_id
_entity_poly.type
_entity_poly.pdbx_seq_one_letter_code
_entity_poly.pdbx_strand_id
1 'polypeptide(L)'
;LAAITFDDGYRDNLTVGLPVLEATAVPATVFVCTEQVLTGRPFWFDVVRSATASDSGALTSLAWVQEISAASPAGGHGLADTLVNALNQDAPTLRAEKVNELSEALGGGLNALPPHLQPLSPDDLRRLASSPLMTIGAHTHTHSVVGCCSESDLRDDLARNITALEELTGERPSVFAYPKGVTDAPSVHVRSILEELGLRAAFTTKRHINRLNSDPWMLGRFPLGAGPVSAFAWELMQLSF
;
A
#
# COMPACT_ATOMS: atom_id res chain seq x y z
N LEU A 1 16.98 0.16 18.52
CA LEU A 1 16.05 1.21 18.05
C LEU A 1 15.02 0.54 17.15
N ALA A 2 13.76 0.95 17.22
CA ALA A 2 12.69 0.43 16.35
C ALA A 2 12.01 1.61 15.63
N ALA A 3 11.48 1.36 14.44
CA ALA A 3 10.68 2.31 13.68
C ALA A 3 9.29 1.72 13.46
N ILE A 4 8.24 2.52 13.70
CA ILE A 4 6.86 2.14 13.43
C ILE A 4 6.48 2.70 12.07
N THR A 5 5.95 1.85 11.19
CA THR A 5 5.51 2.26 9.85
C THR A 5 4.11 1.76 9.55
N PHE A 6 3.30 2.61 8.91
CA PHE A 6 2.01 2.27 8.34
C PHE A 6 2.06 2.46 6.82
N ASP A 7 1.26 1.70 6.08
CA ASP A 7 1.19 1.78 4.62
C ASP A 7 -0.19 2.25 4.17
N ASP A 8 -0.30 2.51 2.86
CA ASP A 8 -1.48 2.89 2.08
C ASP A 8 -2.02 4.30 2.36
N GLY A 9 -2.21 4.69 3.62
CA GLY A 9 -2.80 5.98 4.00
C GLY A 9 -4.31 5.90 4.28
N TYR A 10 -4.71 4.94 5.10
CA TYR A 10 -6.07 4.84 5.62
C TYR A 10 -6.35 5.92 6.67
N ARG A 11 -7.62 6.31 6.76
CA ARG A 11 -8.10 7.34 7.68
C ARG A 11 -7.94 6.96 9.16
N ASP A 12 -7.83 5.66 9.45
CA ASP A 12 -7.55 5.18 10.79
C ASP A 12 -6.11 5.50 11.26
N ASN A 13 -5.17 5.77 10.34
CA ASN A 13 -3.85 6.29 10.69
C ASN A 13 -3.97 7.64 11.43
N LEU A 14 -4.95 8.47 11.06
CA LEU A 14 -5.26 9.73 11.75
C LEU A 14 -6.19 9.55 12.94
N THR A 15 -7.27 8.79 12.78
CA THR A 15 -8.36 8.76 13.78
C THR A 15 -8.10 7.81 14.95
N VAL A 16 -7.23 6.82 14.76
CA VAL A 16 -6.86 5.81 15.76
C VAL A 16 -5.36 5.82 16.01
N GLY A 17 -4.55 5.71 14.95
CA GLY A 17 -3.09 5.61 15.02
C GLY A 17 -2.44 6.81 15.70
N LEU A 18 -2.68 8.01 15.19
CA LEU A 18 -2.07 9.23 15.70
C LEU A 18 -2.37 9.48 17.20
N PRO A 19 -3.62 9.39 17.70
CA PRO A 19 -3.88 9.52 19.14
C PRO A 19 -3.09 8.55 20.02
N VAL A 20 -2.88 7.30 19.57
CA VAL A 20 -2.08 6.31 20.32
C VAL A 20 -0.60 6.69 20.30
N LEU A 21 -0.07 7.15 19.16
CA LEU A 21 1.31 7.61 19.04
C LEU A 21 1.57 8.84 19.92
N GLU A 22 0.63 9.79 19.96
CA GLU A 22 0.69 10.98 20.83
C GLU A 22 0.67 10.60 22.31
N ALA A 23 -0.22 9.69 22.71
CA ALA A 23 -0.30 9.21 24.10
C ALA A 23 0.95 8.45 24.55
N THR A 24 1.72 7.88 23.62
CA THR A 24 2.94 7.11 23.91
C THR A 24 4.23 7.86 23.58
N ALA A 25 4.14 9.05 22.99
CA ALA A 25 5.26 9.83 22.47
C ALA A 25 6.17 9.03 21.51
N VAL A 26 5.59 8.11 20.73
CA VAL A 26 6.32 7.28 19.77
C VAL A 26 6.15 7.86 18.37
N PRO A 27 7.24 8.16 17.65
CA PRO A 27 7.13 8.62 16.27
C PRO A 27 6.84 7.45 15.31
N ALA A 28 6.20 7.76 14.19
CA ALA A 28 5.93 6.81 13.12
C ALA A 28 6.08 7.44 11.72
N THR A 29 6.19 6.58 10.72
CA THR A 29 6.08 6.96 9.31
C THR A 29 4.81 6.36 8.72
N VAL A 30 4.06 7.12 7.93
CA VAL A 30 2.99 6.59 7.08
C VAL A 30 3.39 6.74 5.62
N PHE A 31 3.40 5.63 4.87
CA PHE A 31 3.64 5.62 3.43
C PHE A 31 2.30 5.74 2.71
N VAL A 32 2.10 6.82 1.94
CA VAL A 32 0.77 7.21 1.45
C VAL A 32 0.66 7.05 -0.06
N CYS A 33 -0.40 6.37 -0.50
CA CYS A 33 -0.87 6.41 -1.88
C CYS A 33 -1.72 7.67 -2.11
N THR A 34 -1.44 8.43 -3.16
CA THR A 34 -2.06 9.76 -3.34
C THR A 34 -3.32 9.75 -4.19
N GLU A 35 -3.55 8.75 -5.04
CA GLU A 35 -4.79 8.67 -5.84
C GLU A 35 -6.01 8.60 -4.93
N GLN A 36 -5.98 7.72 -3.93
CA GLN A 36 -7.09 7.54 -2.99
C GLN A 36 -7.31 8.79 -2.14
N VAL A 37 -6.23 9.48 -1.76
CA VAL A 37 -6.31 10.74 -1.01
C VAL A 37 -6.96 11.84 -1.85
N LEU A 38 -6.59 11.96 -3.11
CA LEU A 38 -7.07 13.03 -3.99
C LEU A 38 -8.50 12.78 -4.49
N THR A 39 -8.86 11.52 -4.72
CA THR A 39 -10.15 11.16 -5.32
C THR A 39 -11.20 10.74 -4.30
N GLY A 40 -10.79 10.40 -3.07
CA GLY A 40 -11.65 9.79 -2.07
C GLY A 40 -12.12 8.37 -2.43
N ARG A 41 -11.60 7.79 -3.52
CA ARG A 41 -11.99 6.45 -3.95
C ARG A 41 -11.35 5.39 -3.05
N PRO A 42 -12.05 4.25 -2.84
CA PRO A 42 -11.46 3.03 -2.28
C PRO A 42 -10.14 2.60 -2.91
N PHE A 43 -9.33 1.85 -2.16
CA PHE A 43 -8.26 1.06 -2.75
C PHE A 43 -8.86 -0.07 -3.59
N TRP A 44 -8.29 -0.30 -4.78
CA TRP A 44 -8.81 -1.29 -5.73
C TRP A 44 -8.93 -2.71 -5.14
N PHE A 45 -8.02 -3.10 -4.24
CA PHE A 45 -8.06 -4.43 -3.62
C PHE A 45 -9.17 -4.54 -2.58
N ASP A 46 -9.59 -3.44 -1.96
CA ASP A 46 -10.75 -3.41 -1.07
C ASP A 46 -12.06 -3.46 -1.86
N VAL A 47 -12.09 -2.81 -3.03
CA VAL A 47 -13.19 -2.95 -4.00
C VAL A 47 -13.37 -4.42 -4.38
N VAL A 48 -12.29 -5.12 -4.75
CA VAL A 48 -12.33 -6.56 -5.10
C VAL A 48 -12.78 -7.43 -3.93
N ARG A 49 -12.26 -7.18 -2.72
CA ARG A 49 -12.66 -7.93 -1.50
C ARG A 49 -14.12 -7.69 -1.13
N SER A 50 -14.57 -6.44 -1.18
CA SER A 50 -15.97 -6.09 -0.90
C SER A 50 -16.92 -6.69 -1.94
N ALA A 51 -16.53 -6.64 -3.22
CA ALA A 51 -17.28 -7.22 -4.33
C ALA A 51 -17.52 -8.71 -4.16
N THR A 52 -16.43 -9.46 -3.92
CA THR A 52 -16.49 -10.92 -3.74
C THR A 52 -17.26 -11.35 -2.49
N ALA A 53 -17.27 -10.52 -1.45
CA ALA A 53 -18.06 -10.76 -0.23
C ALA A 53 -19.56 -10.44 -0.41
N SER A 54 -19.91 -9.51 -1.29
CA SER A 54 -21.29 -9.02 -1.45
C SER A 54 -22.10 -9.86 -2.44
N ASP A 55 -21.58 -10.10 -3.64
CA ASP A 55 -22.26 -10.85 -4.69
C ASP A 55 -21.25 -11.49 -5.65
N SER A 56 -20.75 -12.67 -5.27
CA SER A 56 -19.84 -13.44 -6.12
C SER A 56 -20.50 -13.96 -7.40
N GLY A 57 -21.83 -14.05 -7.45
CA GLY A 57 -22.58 -14.48 -8.62
C GLY A 57 -22.54 -13.44 -9.74
N ALA A 58 -22.71 -12.17 -9.40
CA ALA A 58 -22.58 -11.05 -10.35
C ALA A 58 -21.19 -11.00 -11.01
N LEU A 59 -20.13 -11.39 -10.29
CA LEU A 59 -18.77 -11.41 -10.82
C LEU A 59 -18.53 -12.49 -11.87
N THR A 60 -19.36 -13.54 -11.89
CA THR A 60 -19.21 -14.63 -12.86
C THR A 60 -19.54 -14.22 -14.28
N SER A 61 -20.18 -13.06 -14.53
CA SER A 61 -20.39 -12.57 -15.90
C SER A 61 -19.11 -12.00 -16.54
N LEU A 62 -18.08 -11.73 -15.75
CA LEU A 62 -16.81 -11.16 -16.22
C LEU A 62 -15.88 -12.28 -16.70
N ALA A 63 -15.51 -12.25 -17.99
CA ALA A 63 -14.68 -13.30 -18.60
C ALA A 63 -13.34 -13.48 -17.88
N TRP A 64 -12.66 -12.38 -17.55
CA TRP A 64 -11.38 -12.43 -16.84
C TRP A 64 -11.49 -12.99 -15.42
N VAL A 65 -12.64 -12.82 -14.74
CA VAL A 65 -12.90 -13.43 -13.42
C VAL A 65 -13.02 -14.94 -13.57
N GLN A 66 -13.74 -15.41 -14.59
CA GLN A 66 -13.87 -16.86 -14.87
C GLN A 66 -12.51 -17.49 -15.18
N GLU A 67 -11.70 -16.85 -16.03
CA GLU A 67 -10.37 -17.33 -16.42
C GLU A 67 -9.44 -17.47 -15.21
N ILE A 68 -9.34 -16.44 -14.36
CA ILE A 68 -8.50 -16.48 -13.15
C ILE A 68 -9.01 -17.53 -12.16
N SER A 69 -10.33 -17.62 -12.00
CA SER A 69 -10.95 -18.60 -11.09
C SER A 69 -10.69 -20.04 -11.55
N ALA A 70 -10.75 -20.30 -12.86
CA ALA A 70 -10.50 -21.62 -13.44
C ALA A 70 -9.01 -22.01 -13.39
N ALA A 71 -8.09 -21.05 -13.49
CA ALA A 71 -6.65 -21.28 -13.39
C ALA A 71 -6.16 -21.50 -11.95
N SER A 72 -7.01 -21.25 -10.94
CA SER A 72 -6.61 -21.31 -9.54
C SER A 72 -6.62 -22.75 -8.99
N PRO A 73 -5.56 -23.19 -8.29
CA PRO A 73 -5.50 -24.53 -7.72
C PRO A 73 -6.66 -24.83 -6.77
N ALA A 74 -7.24 -26.03 -6.88
CA ALA A 74 -8.25 -26.50 -5.93
C ALA A 74 -7.65 -26.56 -4.50
N GLY A 75 -8.23 -25.81 -3.56
CA GLY A 75 -7.74 -25.68 -2.18
C GLY A 75 -6.85 -24.45 -1.91
N GLY A 76 -6.75 -23.51 -2.86
CA GLY A 76 -6.05 -22.23 -2.69
C GLY A 76 -6.80 -21.20 -1.82
N HIS A 77 -6.32 -19.95 -1.86
CA HIS A 77 -6.96 -18.82 -1.20
C HIS A 77 -8.39 -18.57 -1.71
N GLY A 78 -9.23 -17.86 -0.94
CA GLY A 78 -10.57 -17.50 -1.38
C GLY A 78 -10.57 -16.64 -2.65
N LEU A 79 -11.70 -16.56 -3.35
CA LEU A 79 -11.84 -15.84 -4.63
C LEU A 79 -11.26 -14.42 -4.57
N ALA A 80 -11.49 -13.69 -3.49
CA ALA A 80 -10.96 -12.35 -3.28
C ALA A 80 -9.44 -12.27 -3.41
N ASP A 81 -8.71 -13.11 -2.67
CA ASP A 81 -7.25 -13.13 -2.66
C ASP A 81 -6.70 -13.59 -4.00
N THR A 82 -7.36 -14.57 -4.63
CA THR A 82 -7.04 -15.03 -5.98
C THR A 82 -7.11 -13.89 -7.00
N LEU A 83 -8.20 -13.13 -7.01
CA LEU A 83 -8.36 -11.99 -7.92
C LEU A 83 -7.36 -10.87 -7.58
N VAL A 84 -7.17 -10.53 -6.30
CA VAL A 84 -6.20 -9.51 -5.88
C VAL A 84 -4.79 -9.88 -6.31
N ASN A 85 -4.39 -11.14 -6.15
CA ASN A 85 -3.06 -11.61 -6.55
C ASN A 85 -2.85 -11.57 -8.05
N ALA A 86 -3.86 -11.91 -8.84
CA ALA A 86 -3.80 -11.79 -10.29
C ALA A 86 -3.72 -10.33 -10.73
N LEU A 87 -4.54 -9.44 -10.15
CA LEU A 87 -4.53 -8.01 -10.46
C LEU A 87 -3.23 -7.31 -10.02
N ASN A 88 -2.50 -7.84 -9.04
CA ASN A 88 -1.15 -7.34 -8.71
C ASN A 88 -0.14 -7.55 -9.85
N GLN A 89 -0.40 -8.49 -10.76
CA GLN A 89 0.46 -8.78 -11.92
C GLN A 89 0.10 -7.96 -13.17
N ASP A 90 -1.07 -7.31 -13.16
CA ASP A 90 -1.52 -6.49 -14.28
C ASP A 90 -0.77 -5.16 -14.31
N ALA A 91 -0.56 -4.64 -15.52
CA ALA A 91 -0.16 -3.25 -15.69
C ALA A 91 -1.20 -2.30 -15.05
N PRO A 92 -0.81 -1.13 -14.53
CA PRO A 92 -1.72 -0.26 -13.78
C PRO A 92 -3.00 0.12 -14.54
N THR A 93 -2.90 0.36 -15.85
CA THR A 93 -4.03 0.70 -16.72
C THR A 93 -5.01 -0.46 -16.86
N LEU A 94 -4.52 -1.66 -17.17
CA LEU A 94 -5.35 -2.88 -17.29
C LEU A 94 -6.03 -3.22 -15.96
N ARG A 95 -5.31 -3.05 -14.84
CA ARG A 95 -5.88 -3.24 -13.50
C ARG A 95 -7.03 -2.28 -13.24
N ALA A 96 -6.87 -1.00 -13.59
CA ALA A 96 -7.92 0.00 -13.42
C ALA A 96 -9.16 -0.32 -14.28
N GLU A 97 -8.96 -0.77 -15.52
CA GLU A 97 -10.05 -1.23 -16.41
C GLU A 97 -10.84 -2.39 -15.78
N LYS A 98 -10.16 -3.45 -15.34
CA LYS A 98 -10.82 -4.60 -14.69
C LYS A 98 -11.57 -4.22 -13.41
N VAL A 99 -11.01 -3.30 -12.61
CA VAL A 99 -11.65 -2.82 -11.37
C VAL A 99 -12.89 -1.98 -11.66
N ASN A 100 -12.88 -1.20 -12.75
CA ASN A 100 -14.05 -0.47 -13.21
C ASN A 100 -15.14 -1.41 -13.71
N GLU A 101 -14.81 -2.41 -14.55
CA GLU A 101 -15.77 -3.44 -14.99
C GLU A 101 -16.42 -4.17 -13.80
N LEU A 102 -15.61 -4.53 -12.80
CA LEU A 102 -16.09 -5.16 -11.58
C LEU A 102 -17.04 -4.25 -10.78
N SER A 103 -16.72 -2.96 -10.71
CA SER A 103 -17.58 -1.97 -10.04
C SER A 103 -18.91 -1.78 -10.79
N GLU A 104 -18.88 -1.77 -12.12
CA GLU A 104 -20.07 -1.67 -12.99
C GLU A 104 -20.96 -2.91 -12.89
N ALA A 105 -20.37 -4.11 -12.86
CA ALA A 105 -21.10 -5.37 -12.68
C ALA A 105 -21.88 -5.41 -11.36
N LEU A 106 -21.44 -4.65 -10.35
CA LEU A 106 -22.09 -4.51 -9.04
C LEU A 106 -22.99 -3.27 -8.94
N GLY A 107 -23.34 -2.65 -10.06
CA GLY A 107 -24.25 -1.50 -10.12
C GLY A 107 -23.64 -0.20 -9.60
N GLY A 108 -22.31 -0.05 -9.63
CA GLY A 108 -21.59 1.16 -9.19
C GLY A 108 -21.61 1.40 -7.68
N GLY A 109 -22.09 0.43 -6.89
CA GLY A 109 -22.42 0.58 -5.47
C GLY A 109 -21.28 0.44 -4.46
N LEU A 110 -20.03 0.25 -4.90
CA LEU A 110 -18.89 0.01 -3.99
C LEU A 110 -18.35 1.28 -3.29
N ASN A 111 -19.05 2.41 -3.41
CA ASN A 111 -18.62 3.70 -2.87
C ASN A 111 -18.80 3.84 -1.35
N ALA A 112 -19.60 2.97 -0.70
CA ALA A 112 -19.84 3.04 0.74
C ALA A 112 -18.98 2.01 1.49
N LEU A 113 -17.67 2.22 1.50
CA LEU A 113 -16.78 1.40 2.31
C LEU A 113 -16.99 1.66 3.82
N PRO A 114 -16.83 0.62 4.67
CA PRO A 114 -16.76 0.80 6.12
C PRO A 114 -15.75 1.89 6.51
N PRO A 115 -15.96 2.61 7.64
CA PRO A 115 -15.07 3.70 8.05
C PRO A 115 -13.58 3.34 8.12
N HIS A 116 -13.24 2.10 8.45
CA HIS A 116 -11.85 1.62 8.56
C HIS A 116 -11.16 1.36 7.21
N LEU A 117 -11.91 1.35 6.10
CA LEU A 117 -11.35 1.24 4.75
C LEU A 117 -11.40 2.58 3.98
N GLN A 118 -11.78 3.66 4.66
CA GLN A 118 -11.75 4.99 4.05
C GLN A 118 -10.30 5.46 3.95
N PRO A 119 -9.86 5.99 2.79
CA PRO A 119 -8.56 6.64 2.71
C PRO A 119 -8.59 7.97 3.47
N LEU A 120 -7.40 8.50 3.79
CA LEU A 120 -7.26 9.89 4.22
C LEU A 120 -7.84 10.83 3.15
N SER A 121 -8.55 11.87 3.54
CA SER A 121 -8.83 13.01 2.65
C SER A 121 -7.61 13.96 2.57
N PRO A 122 -7.57 14.93 1.64
CA PRO A 122 -6.50 15.92 1.59
C PRO A 122 -6.35 16.72 2.90
N ASP A 123 -7.46 17.01 3.56
CA ASP A 123 -7.47 17.69 4.86
C ASP A 123 -7.03 16.77 6.00
N ASP A 124 -7.41 15.48 5.95
CA ASP A 124 -6.90 14.50 6.92
C ASP A 124 -5.38 14.32 6.78
N LEU A 125 -4.84 14.27 5.55
CA LEU A 125 -3.40 14.18 5.32
C LEU A 125 -2.66 15.42 5.82
N ARG A 126 -3.18 16.63 5.57
CA ARG A 126 -2.66 17.88 6.14
C ARG A 126 -2.59 17.84 7.66
N ARG A 127 -3.67 17.38 8.30
CA ARG A 127 -3.74 17.25 9.77
C ARG A 127 -2.74 16.22 10.28
N LEU A 128 -2.66 15.07 9.61
CA LEU A 128 -1.74 13.99 9.97
C LEU A 128 -0.28 14.46 9.88
N ALA A 129 0.08 15.18 8.81
CA ALA A 129 1.41 15.74 8.59
C ALA A 129 1.77 16.88 9.56
N SER A 130 0.79 17.58 10.14
CA SER A 130 1.05 18.65 11.12
C SER A 130 1.56 18.14 12.48
N SER A 131 1.48 16.83 12.74
CA SER A 131 1.98 16.25 13.99
C SER A 131 3.50 16.05 13.94
N PRO A 132 4.25 16.47 14.98
CA PRO A 132 5.70 16.26 15.04
C PRO A 132 6.10 14.79 15.20
N LEU A 133 5.15 13.90 15.48
CA LEU A 133 5.38 12.46 15.61
C LEU A 133 5.20 11.71 14.29
N MET A 134 4.70 12.37 13.24
CA MET A 134 4.34 11.71 12.00
C MET A 134 5.24 12.16 10.85
N THR A 135 5.88 11.19 10.20
CA THR A 135 6.60 11.40 8.94
C THR A 135 5.76 10.88 7.78
N ILE A 136 5.63 11.65 6.71
CA ILE A 136 4.94 11.21 5.49
C ILE A 136 5.95 10.67 4.49
N GLY A 137 5.76 9.42 4.07
CA GLY A 137 6.57 8.72 3.07
C GLY A 137 5.79 8.46 1.78
N ALA A 138 6.53 8.23 0.69
CA ALA A 138 5.95 7.91 -0.60
C ALA A 138 5.50 6.43 -0.68
N HIS A 139 4.38 6.16 -1.36
CA HIS A 139 3.88 4.80 -1.58
C HIS A 139 3.26 4.58 -2.95
N THR A 140 3.81 5.19 -4.02
CA THR A 140 3.23 5.23 -5.38
C THR A 140 1.91 6.01 -5.42
N HIS A 141 1.49 6.49 -6.58
CA HIS A 141 0.24 7.22 -6.71
C HIS A 141 -0.95 6.26 -6.66
N THR A 142 -0.87 5.15 -7.39
CA THR A 142 -1.98 4.20 -7.64
C THR A 142 -1.84 2.86 -6.91
N HIS A 143 -0.98 2.76 -5.89
CA HIS A 143 -0.57 1.48 -5.27
C HIS A 143 -0.06 0.49 -6.33
N SER A 144 0.83 0.96 -7.20
CA SER A 144 1.38 0.18 -8.32
C SER A 144 2.51 -0.75 -7.89
N VAL A 145 2.45 -2.02 -8.32
CA VAL A 145 3.52 -2.99 -8.04
C VAL A 145 4.69 -2.68 -8.98
N VAL A 146 5.81 -2.27 -8.40
CA VAL A 146 6.98 -1.76 -9.16
C VAL A 146 7.46 -2.73 -10.24
N GLY A 147 7.45 -4.04 -9.98
CA GLY A 147 7.87 -5.06 -10.95
C GLY A 147 6.92 -5.24 -12.15
N CYS A 148 5.71 -4.70 -12.09
CA CYS A 148 4.67 -4.82 -13.12
C CYS A 148 4.49 -3.52 -13.92
N CYS A 149 5.31 -2.49 -13.66
CA CYS A 149 5.26 -1.21 -14.34
C CYS A 149 6.35 -1.13 -15.43
N SER A 150 6.05 -0.43 -16.53
CA SER A 150 7.14 0.07 -17.38
C SER A 150 7.94 1.13 -16.63
N GLU A 151 9.17 1.38 -17.08
CA GLU A 151 10.03 2.40 -16.48
C GLU A 151 9.41 3.81 -16.55
N SER A 152 8.72 4.12 -17.66
CA SER A 152 7.99 5.38 -17.82
C SER A 152 6.81 5.48 -16.88
N ASP A 153 5.98 4.42 -16.79
CA ASP A 153 4.80 4.42 -15.92
C ASP A 153 5.19 4.57 -14.46
N LEU A 154 6.25 3.88 -14.03
CA LEU A 154 6.76 3.96 -12.67
C LEU A 154 7.26 5.38 -12.34
N ARG A 155 8.04 5.99 -13.25
CA ARG A 155 8.54 7.35 -13.06
C ARG A 155 7.39 8.35 -12.94
N ASP A 156 6.39 8.26 -13.82
CA ASP A 156 5.24 9.15 -13.81
C ASP A 156 4.39 8.98 -12.55
N ASP A 157 4.13 7.73 -12.14
CA ASP A 157 3.37 7.42 -10.94
C ASP A 157 4.07 7.94 -9.66
N LEU A 158 5.37 7.69 -9.53
CA LEU A 158 6.16 8.20 -8.39
C LEU A 158 6.27 9.72 -8.39
N ALA A 159 6.46 10.35 -9.56
CA ALA A 159 6.53 11.81 -9.67
C ALA A 159 5.21 12.48 -9.26
N ARG A 160 4.06 11.91 -9.67
CA ARG A 160 2.74 12.36 -9.20
C ARG A 160 2.58 12.17 -7.70
N ASN A 161 3.02 11.03 -7.17
CA ASN A 161 2.96 10.78 -5.74
C ASN A 161 3.75 11.81 -4.93
N ILE A 162 5.02 12.01 -5.27
CA ILE A 162 5.91 12.92 -4.54
C ILE A 162 5.42 14.36 -4.64
N THR A 163 5.03 14.81 -5.84
CA THR A 163 4.49 16.16 -6.05
C THR A 163 3.23 16.39 -5.22
N ALA A 164 2.26 15.46 -5.25
CA ALA A 164 1.04 15.61 -4.49
C ALA A 164 1.27 15.60 -2.97
N LEU A 165 2.21 14.76 -2.47
CA LEU A 165 2.57 14.77 -1.05
C LEU A 165 3.24 16.08 -0.65
N GLU A 166 4.17 16.61 -1.45
CA GLU A 166 4.83 17.89 -1.21
C GLU A 166 3.84 19.05 -1.20
N GLU A 167 2.91 19.09 -2.16
CA GLU A 167 1.86 20.12 -2.23
C GLU A 167 0.89 20.06 -1.05
N LEU A 168 0.50 18.85 -0.61
CA LEU A 168 -0.47 18.69 0.48
C LEU A 168 0.16 18.90 1.85
N THR A 169 1.40 18.49 2.06
CA THR A 169 2.04 18.45 3.39
C THR A 169 3.05 19.58 3.61
N GLY A 170 3.50 20.23 2.54
CA GLY A 170 4.57 21.25 2.58
C GLY A 170 5.97 20.65 2.69
N GLU A 171 6.11 19.32 2.79
CA GLU A 171 7.38 18.63 2.86
C GLU A 171 7.50 17.57 1.77
N ARG A 172 8.64 17.56 1.08
CA ARG A 172 8.94 16.52 0.09
C ARG A 172 9.29 15.21 0.81
N PRO A 173 8.62 14.08 0.50
CA PRO A 173 8.96 12.80 1.11
C PRO A 173 10.38 12.38 0.72
N SER A 174 11.12 11.81 1.68
CA SER A 174 12.50 11.34 1.47
C SER A 174 12.68 9.83 1.62
N VAL A 175 11.60 9.12 1.94
CA VAL A 175 11.57 7.66 2.09
C VAL A 175 10.35 7.07 1.37
N PHE A 176 10.48 5.83 0.92
CA PHE A 176 9.48 5.15 0.10
C PHE A 176 9.21 3.73 0.62
N ALA A 177 7.99 3.22 0.48
CA ALA A 177 7.73 1.79 0.66
C ALA A 177 7.26 1.20 -0.66
N TYR A 178 7.74 0.01 -1.04
CA TYR A 178 7.28 -0.68 -2.24
C TYR A 178 5.88 -1.28 -1.97
N PRO A 179 4.84 -0.95 -2.77
CA PRO A 179 3.55 -1.63 -2.66
C PRO A 179 3.70 -3.14 -2.82
N LYS A 180 3.09 -3.91 -1.90
CA LYS A 180 3.27 -5.37 -1.73
C LYS A 180 4.71 -5.84 -1.45
N GLY A 181 5.67 -4.91 -1.30
CA GLY A 181 7.08 -5.21 -1.12
C GLY A 181 7.77 -5.65 -2.41
N VAL A 182 9.06 -5.96 -2.29
CA VAL A 182 9.87 -6.59 -3.35
C VAL A 182 10.71 -7.71 -2.74
N THR A 183 10.76 -8.85 -3.42
CA THR A 183 11.53 -10.03 -3.00
C THR A 183 12.93 -10.06 -3.56
N ASP A 184 13.19 -9.32 -4.62
CA ASP A 184 14.51 -9.21 -5.24
C ASP A 184 15.00 -7.77 -5.14
N ALA A 185 16.32 -7.59 -5.32
CA ALA A 185 16.86 -6.25 -5.40
C ALA A 185 16.18 -5.49 -6.54
N PRO A 186 15.79 -4.21 -6.36
CA PRO A 186 15.25 -3.41 -7.45
C PRO A 186 16.26 -3.38 -8.59
N SER A 187 15.77 -3.29 -9.82
CA SER A 187 16.65 -3.08 -10.96
C SER A 187 17.41 -1.75 -10.80
N VAL A 188 18.55 -1.63 -11.46
CA VAL A 188 19.34 -0.38 -11.47
C VAL A 188 18.49 0.81 -11.93
N HIS A 189 17.56 0.58 -12.87
CA HIS A 189 16.63 1.59 -13.36
C HIS A 189 15.65 2.07 -12.29
N VAL A 190 15.03 1.14 -11.53
CA VAL A 190 14.14 1.50 -10.40
C VAL A 190 14.90 2.33 -9.38
N ARG A 191 16.11 1.92 -9.01
CA ARG A 191 16.96 2.68 -8.09
C ARG A 191 17.28 4.08 -8.62
N SER A 192 17.66 4.21 -9.89
CA SER A 192 17.92 5.50 -10.54
C SER A 192 16.71 6.43 -10.44
N ILE A 193 15.50 5.92 -10.72
CA ILE A 193 14.27 6.71 -10.61
C ILE A 193 14.06 7.22 -9.17
N LEU A 194 14.23 6.35 -8.17
CA LEU A 194 14.04 6.74 -6.77
C LEU A 194 15.06 7.82 -6.35
N GLU A 195 16.33 7.67 -6.75
CA GLU A 195 17.41 8.64 -6.50
C GLU A 195 17.13 9.98 -7.20
N GLU A 196 16.76 9.96 -8.49
CA GLU A 196 16.41 11.15 -9.28
C GLU A 196 15.24 11.93 -8.68
N LEU A 197 14.28 11.24 -8.07
CA LEU A 197 13.12 11.86 -7.44
C LEU A 197 13.39 12.37 -6.02
N GLY A 198 14.58 12.15 -5.48
CA GLY A 198 15.04 12.68 -4.19
C GLY A 198 14.76 11.77 -2.98
N LEU A 199 14.40 10.50 -3.21
CA LEU A 199 14.28 9.52 -2.15
C LEU A 199 15.66 9.07 -1.70
N ARG A 200 15.78 8.63 -0.44
CA ARG A 200 17.05 8.21 0.17
C ARG A 200 17.04 6.79 0.72
N ALA A 201 15.86 6.22 0.90
CA ALA A 201 15.68 4.85 1.35
C ALA A 201 14.33 4.30 0.89
N ALA A 202 14.26 2.97 0.75
CA ALA A 202 13.06 2.26 0.39
C ALA A 202 12.84 1.00 1.24
N PHE A 203 11.58 0.76 1.63
CA PHE A 203 11.18 -0.29 2.55
C PHE A 203 10.42 -1.40 1.83
N THR A 204 10.85 -2.63 2.07
CA THR A 204 10.24 -3.87 1.57
C THR A 204 9.34 -4.51 2.64
N THR A 205 8.78 -5.68 2.32
CA THR A 205 8.09 -6.55 3.28
C THR A 205 8.98 -7.70 3.79
N LYS A 206 10.27 -7.72 3.40
CA LYS A 206 11.21 -8.76 3.84
C LYS A 206 11.49 -8.63 5.33
N ARG A 207 11.35 -9.76 6.04
CA ARG A 207 11.54 -9.85 7.48
C ARG A 207 13.02 -9.97 7.81
N HIS A 208 13.68 -8.85 8.06
CA HIS A 208 15.06 -8.82 8.53
C HIS A 208 15.38 -7.55 9.32
N ILE A 209 16.39 -7.62 10.18
CA ILE A 209 16.91 -6.47 10.93
C ILE A 209 17.79 -5.62 10.02
N ASN A 210 17.49 -4.32 9.96
CA ASN A 210 18.31 -3.34 9.27
C ASN A 210 19.56 -3.00 10.09
N ARG A 211 20.74 -3.04 9.45
CA ARG A 211 22.05 -2.69 10.02
C ARG A 211 22.60 -1.44 9.31
N LEU A 212 23.65 -0.85 9.86
CA LEU A 212 24.32 0.33 9.26
C LEU A 212 24.80 0.09 7.83
N ASN A 213 25.09 -1.15 7.47
CA ASN A 213 25.52 -1.57 6.12
C ASN A 213 24.40 -2.22 5.30
N SER A 214 23.14 -2.17 5.77
CA SER A 214 22.00 -2.60 4.96
C SER A 214 21.90 -1.74 3.71
N ASP A 215 21.49 -2.36 2.61
CA ASP A 215 21.16 -1.62 1.39
C ASP A 215 19.96 -0.70 1.67
N PRO A 216 20.12 0.64 1.55
CA PRO A 216 19.05 1.59 1.84
C PRO A 216 17.82 1.40 0.95
N TRP A 217 17.94 0.72 -0.19
CA TRP A 217 16.83 0.49 -1.12
C TRP A 217 16.07 -0.81 -0.86
N MET A 218 16.51 -1.58 0.13
CA MET A 218 15.99 -2.92 0.46
C MET A 218 15.74 -3.08 1.96
N LEU A 219 15.36 -2.00 2.65
CA LEU A 219 15.15 -2.05 4.10
C LEU A 219 14.03 -3.04 4.46
N GLY A 220 14.29 -3.87 5.45
CA GLY A 220 13.37 -4.88 5.95
C GLY A 220 12.32 -4.32 6.90
N ARG A 221 11.17 -5.00 6.97
CA ARG A 221 10.10 -4.72 7.91
C ARG A 221 9.49 -6.02 8.44
N PHE A 222 8.90 -5.93 9.63
CA PHE A 222 8.17 -7.04 10.25
C PHE A 222 6.68 -6.72 10.22
N PRO A 223 5.90 -7.30 9.28
CA PRO A 223 4.46 -7.07 9.24
C PRO A 223 3.82 -7.64 10.51
N LEU A 224 2.92 -6.86 11.10
CA LEU A 224 2.08 -7.28 12.22
C LEU A 224 0.90 -8.09 11.68
N GLY A 225 0.82 -9.37 12.04
CA GLY A 225 -0.33 -10.21 11.75
C GLY A 225 -1.43 -10.09 12.80
N ALA A 226 -2.58 -10.72 12.57
CA ALA A 226 -3.73 -10.75 13.49
C ALA A 226 -3.51 -11.59 14.78
N GLY A 227 -2.27 -11.92 15.11
CA GLY A 227 -1.91 -12.70 16.29
C GLY A 227 -1.90 -11.88 17.57
N PRO A 228 -1.84 -12.52 18.75
CA PRO A 228 -1.75 -11.81 20.02
C PRO A 228 -0.42 -11.03 20.10
N VAL A 229 -0.43 -9.88 20.77
CA VAL A 229 0.77 -9.04 20.99
C VAL A 229 1.93 -9.84 21.60
N SER A 230 1.63 -10.84 22.43
CA SER A 230 2.64 -11.72 23.02
C SER A 230 3.38 -12.57 21.98
N ALA A 231 2.71 -13.01 20.91
CA ALA A 231 3.36 -13.76 19.83
C ALA A 231 4.33 -12.86 19.05
N PHE A 232 3.92 -11.62 18.76
CA PHE A 232 4.80 -10.64 18.13
C PHE A 232 5.99 -10.27 19.04
N ALA A 233 5.75 -10.05 20.33
CA ALA A 233 6.81 -9.77 21.28
C ALA A 233 7.81 -10.93 21.39
N TRP A 234 7.31 -12.17 21.46
CA TRP A 234 8.14 -13.38 21.43
C TRP A 234 8.99 -13.44 20.17
N GLU A 235 8.40 -13.18 19.01
CA GLU A 235 9.11 -13.18 17.75
C GLU A 235 10.24 -12.15 17.70
N LEU A 236 10.00 -10.94 18.21
CA LEU A 236 11.04 -9.92 18.33
C LEU A 236 12.17 -10.34 19.28
N MET A 237 11.86 -11.10 20.34
CA MET A 237 12.89 -11.63 21.26
C MET A 237 13.76 -12.72 20.61
N GLN A 238 13.26 -13.41 19.58
CA GLN A 238 14.04 -14.41 18.84
C GLN A 238 14.99 -13.78 17.82
N LEU A 239 14.86 -12.49 17.53
CA LEU A 239 15.77 -11.79 16.64
C LEU A 239 17.10 -11.57 17.37
N SER A 240 18.13 -12.34 17.00
CA SER A 240 19.48 -12.21 17.56
C SER A 240 20.02 -10.79 17.34
N PHE A 241 20.24 -10.06 18.44
CA PHE A 241 20.84 -8.73 18.47
C PHE A 241 22.36 -8.79 18.32
#